data_AF-A0A7K2IRQ8-F1
#
_entry.id   AF-A0A7K2IRQ8-F1
#
_cell.length_a   1.000
_cell.length_b   1.000
_cell.length_c   1.000
_cell.angle_alpha   90.00
_cell.angle_beta   90.00
_cell.angle_gamma   90.00
#
_symmetry.space_group_name_H-M   'P 1'
#
loop_
_entity.id
_entity.type
_entity.pdbx_description
1 polymer ?
#
loop_
_entity_poly.entity_id
_entity_poly.type
_entity_poly.pdbx_seq_one_letter_code
_entity_poly.pdbx_strand_id
1 'polypeptide(L)'
;MREPDTPVPDRGEEPGPHRVDEEPDNARRITFTIAVLVTLVFLLITAAGLGRLLLGDDDAEPSAADPSPTGEEAPEEPETTEGPGGGDTVSDPRSGLAYALAGEGWTRLGDDQVPPEYTSYTVYGSPEDPGAVIVTGGEELGPLEPLAATAVSMATRMVGHLATDGGDLWVEPSGATEVNGHPAFGATMGDDSESDEEAYGRFLVVELEGDQGAFVLGLNTDGGAEATADIDAAFDSLTTL
;
A
#
# COMPACT_ATOMS: atom_id res chain seq x y z
N MET A 1 41.69 44.82 -67.15
CA MET A 1 41.62 45.46 -65.82
C MET A 1 40.84 44.53 -64.90
N ARG A 2 41.50 44.08 -63.83
CA ARG A 2 41.06 43.25 -62.70
C ARG A 2 40.55 41.83 -62.96
N GLU A 3 41.39 40.90 -62.53
CA GLU A 3 41.18 39.47 -62.29
C GLU A 3 40.28 39.19 -61.05
N PRO A 4 39.86 37.93 -60.85
CA PRO A 4 38.78 37.51 -59.97
C PRO A 4 39.27 37.17 -58.55
N ASP A 5 38.40 37.32 -57.55
CA ASP A 5 38.64 36.80 -56.20
C ASP A 5 37.38 36.07 -55.68
N THR A 6 37.53 34.75 -55.56
CA THR A 6 36.80 33.89 -54.62
C THR A 6 37.87 32.92 -54.13
N PRO A 7 38.19 32.84 -52.82
CA PRO A 7 37.37 32.17 -51.79
C PRO A 7 37.47 32.92 -50.43
N VAL A 8 36.93 32.57 -49.25
CA VAL A 8 36.64 31.33 -48.52
C VAL A 8 35.61 31.72 -47.43
N PRO A 9 34.55 30.94 -47.14
CA PRO A 9 33.80 31.11 -45.90
C PRO A 9 34.59 30.49 -44.74
N ASP A 10 34.86 31.32 -43.74
CA ASP A 10 35.52 31.00 -42.49
C ASP A 10 34.87 29.78 -41.81
N ARG A 11 35.69 28.84 -41.32
CA ARG A 11 35.25 27.59 -40.72
C ARG A 11 35.96 27.41 -39.38
N GLY A 12 35.18 27.41 -38.30
CA GLY A 12 35.56 27.15 -36.91
C GLY A 12 35.21 28.35 -36.03
N GLU A 13 34.38 28.30 -35.00
CA GLU A 13 33.94 27.22 -34.12
C GLU A 13 32.51 27.49 -33.62
N GLU A 14 31.72 26.42 -33.49
CA GLU A 14 30.53 26.32 -32.62
C GLU A 14 30.94 26.55 -31.14
N PRO A 15 30.06 27.07 -30.24
CA PRO A 15 28.86 26.35 -29.84
C PRO A 15 27.58 27.20 -29.72
N GLY A 16 26.49 26.45 -29.69
CA GLY A 16 25.10 26.89 -29.78
C GLY A 16 24.60 27.82 -28.67
N PRO A 17 23.31 28.14 -28.73
CA PRO A 17 22.71 29.17 -27.91
C PRO A 17 22.86 28.83 -26.42
N HIS A 18 23.31 29.80 -25.62
CA HIS A 18 23.20 29.76 -24.18
C HIS A 18 21.73 29.59 -23.80
N ARG A 19 21.35 28.35 -23.50
CA ARG A 19 20.26 28.07 -22.58
C ARG A 19 20.77 28.54 -21.22
N VAL A 20 20.12 29.59 -20.72
CA VAL A 20 20.12 29.93 -19.32
C VAL A 20 19.68 28.68 -18.57
N ASP A 21 20.46 28.27 -17.58
CA ASP A 21 20.04 27.30 -16.57
C ASP A 21 18.76 27.84 -15.91
N GLU A 22 17.61 27.42 -16.45
CA GLU A 22 16.33 27.54 -15.78
C GLU A 22 16.29 26.40 -14.76
N GLU A 23 16.79 26.72 -13.57
CA GLU A 23 16.56 25.97 -12.34
C GLU A 23 15.04 25.74 -12.25
N PRO A 24 14.54 24.48 -12.35
CA PRO A 24 13.10 24.27 -12.37
C PRO A 24 12.54 24.61 -10.99
N ASP A 25 11.65 25.61 -10.99
CA ASP A 25 10.75 26.09 -9.94
C ASP A 25 9.82 25.01 -9.33
N ASN A 26 10.21 23.73 -9.34
CA ASN A 26 9.46 22.61 -8.76
C ASN A 26 9.68 22.48 -7.25
N ALA A 27 10.77 23.02 -6.71
CA ALA A 27 11.04 22.99 -5.27
C ALA A 27 10.08 23.88 -4.46
N ARG A 28 9.37 24.82 -5.10
CA ARG A 28 8.49 25.77 -4.42
C ARG A 28 7.02 25.36 -4.38
N ARG A 29 6.58 24.44 -5.25
CA ARG A 29 5.21 23.89 -5.23
C ARG A 29 5.04 22.74 -4.26
N ILE A 30 6.06 21.91 -4.05
CA ILE A 30 5.97 20.73 -3.18
C ILE A 30 5.86 21.15 -1.70
N THR A 31 6.51 22.25 -1.31
CA THR A 31 6.46 22.77 0.06
C THR A 31 5.07 23.34 0.42
N PHE A 32 4.28 23.82 -0.55
CA PHE A 32 2.98 24.41 -0.26
C PHE A 32 1.87 23.35 -0.08
N THR A 33 1.95 22.21 -0.79
CA THR A 33 0.96 21.12 -0.67
C THR A 33 1.07 20.39 0.67
N ILE A 34 2.31 20.14 1.14
CA ILE A 34 2.56 19.46 2.43
C ILE A 34 2.11 20.34 3.60
N ALA A 35 2.36 21.65 3.54
CA ALA A 35 1.94 22.58 4.59
C ALA A 35 0.42 22.64 4.76
N VAL A 36 -0.36 22.55 3.67
CA VAL A 36 -1.83 22.52 3.72
C VAL A 36 -2.35 21.21 4.33
N LEU A 37 -1.75 20.07 3.96
CA LEU A 37 -2.15 18.74 4.44
C LEU A 37 -1.88 18.59 5.95
N VAL A 38 -0.71 19.04 6.43
CA VAL A 38 -0.37 19.05 7.87
C VAL A 38 -1.27 20.00 8.66
N THR A 39 -1.65 21.16 8.10
CA THR A 39 -2.55 22.11 8.77
C THR A 39 -3.98 21.57 8.87
N LEU A 40 -4.47 20.86 7.85
CA LEU A 40 -5.81 20.26 7.83
C LEU A 40 -5.93 19.09 8.83
N VAL A 41 -4.89 18.25 8.92
CA VAL A 41 -4.78 17.19 9.92
C VAL A 41 -4.71 17.78 11.34
N PHE A 42 -3.93 18.85 11.55
CA PHE A 42 -3.84 19.50 12.86
C PHE A 42 -5.17 20.12 13.30
N LEU A 43 -5.96 20.70 12.38
CA LEU A 43 -7.31 21.21 12.68
C LEU A 43 -8.31 20.10 13.01
N LEU A 44 -8.25 18.95 12.34
CA LEU A 44 -9.08 17.78 12.65
C LEU A 44 -8.75 17.19 14.03
N ILE A 45 -7.47 17.10 14.39
CA ILE A 45 -7.02 16.61 15.71
C ILE A 45 -7.42 17.59 16.82
N THR A 46 -7.36 18.90 16.57
CA THR A 46 -7.73 19.91 17.57
C THR A 46 -9.25 19.94 17.83
N ALA A 47 -10.08 19.62 16.83
CA ALA A 47 -11.54 19.53 17.00
C ALA A 47 -11.99 18.26 17.73
N ALA A 48 -11.28 17.15 17.59
CA ALA A 48 -11.56 15.90 18.31
C ALA A 48 -10.96 15.85 19.72
N GLY A 49 -9.91 16.65 20.00
CA GLY A 49 -9.17 16.63 21.27
C GLY A 49 -9.77 17.42 22.44
N LEU A 50 -10.75 18.30 22.22
CA LEU A 50 -11.31 19.15 23.28
C LEU A 50 -12.38 18.47 24.16
N GLY A 51 -12.76 17.23 23.86
CA GLY A 51 -13.81 16.51 24.59
C GLY A 51 -13.34 15.74 25.84
N ARG A 52 -12.03 15.48 26.01
CA ARG A 52 -11.53 14.51 27.01
C ARG A 52 -10.80 15.11 28.22
N LEU A 53 -10.91 16.43 28.44
CA LEU A 53 -10.11 17.14 29.46
C LEU A 53 -10.97 17.79 30.57
N LEU A 54 -12.00 17.10 31.09
CA LEU A 54 -12.74 17.58 32.28
C LEU A 54 -13.14 16.53 33.33
N LEU A 55 -12.57 15.32 33.33
CA LEU A 55 -12.59 14.41 34.49
C LEU A 55 -11.37 13.48 34.36
N GLY A 56 -10.37 13.39 35.22
CA GLY A 56 -10.04 13.91 36.55
C GLY A 56 -8.93 12.97 37.09
N ASP A 57 -7.92 13.54 37.75
CA ASP A 57 -6.81 12.99 38.56
C ASP A 57 -6.56 11.46 38.64
N ASP A 58 -5.29 11.02 38.57
CA ASP A 58 -4.35 11.09 39.70
C ASP A 58 -2.94 10.60 39.30
N ASP A 59 -1.95 11.15 39.99
CA ASP A 59 -0.50 11.05 39.83
C ASP A 59 0.10 9.63 39.98
N ALA A 60 1.17 9.34 39.21
CA ALA A 60 2.31 8.56 39.72
C ALA A 60 3.56 8.76 38.86
N GLU A 61 4.61 9.29 39.49
CA GLU A 61 5.93 9.62 38.96
C GLU A 61 6.75 8.41 38.42
N PRO A 62 7.71 8.63 37.50
CA PRO A 62 8.61 7.61 36.99
C PRO A 62 9.83 7.42 37.93
N SER A 63 10.02 6.19 38.43
CA SER A 63 11.24 5.82 39.18
C SER A 63 12.21 5.05 38.26
N ALA A 64 13.35 5.69 37.99
CA ALA A 64 14.46 5.14 37.23
C ALA A 64 15.26 4.11 38.06
N ALA A 65 15.57 2.96 37.46
CA ALA A 65 16.68 2.10 37.88
C ALA A 65 17.12 1.16 36.74
N ASP A 66 18.34 1.39 36.23
CA ASP A 66 19.26 0.40 35.65
C ASP A 66 20.60 0.63 36.41
N PRO A 67 21.51 -0.35 36.62
CA PRO A 67 22.11 -1.19 35.56
C PRO A 67 22.30 -2.70 35.87
N SER A 68 22.08 -3.58 34.86
CA SER A 68 22.93 -4.70 34.31
C SER A 68 23.80 -5.62 35.23
N PRO A 69 24.44 -6.76 34.79
CA PRO A 69 24.33 -7.60 33.58
C PRO A 69 24.31 -9.14 33.87
N THR A 70 23.74 -9.97 32.98
CA THR A 70 24.08 -11.41 32.77
C THR A 70 23.36 -11.78 31.45
N GLY A 71 24.01 -12.10 30.33
CA GLY A 71 24.97 -13.18 30.17
C GLY A 71 24.22 -14.47 29.81
N GLU A 72 23.54 -14.52 28.66
CA GLU A 72 22.98 -15.77 28.14
C GLU A 72 23.02 -15.73 26.60
N GLU A 73 23.72 -16.72 26.04
CA GLU A 73 23.87 -16.95 24.60
C GLU A 73 22.50 -17.30 24.00
N ALA A 74 21.99 -16.45 23.11
CA ALA A 74 20.78 -16.74 22.35
C ALA A 74 21.08 -17.79 21.27
N PRO A 75 20.21 -18.80 21.07
CA PRO A 75 20.35 -19.76 19.99
C PRO A 75 20.14 -19.05 18.65
N GLU A 76 21.01 -19.36 17.68
CA GLU A 76 20.95 -18.86 16.31
C GLU A 76 19.56 -19.14 15.70
N GLU A 77 18.88 -18.06 15.28
CA GLU A 77 17.67 -18.14 14.46
C GLU A 77 17.99 -18.85 13.15
N PRO A 78 17.11 -19.73 12.64
CA PRO A 78 17.37 -20.40 11.38
C PRO A 78 17.37 -19.36 10.25
N GLU A 79 18.50 -19.25 9.55
CA GLU A 79 18.62 -18.47 8.32
C GLU A 79 17.59 -18.97 7.31
N THR A 80 16.52 -18.19 7.09
CA THR A 80 15.58 -18.40 5.99
C THR A 80 16.37 -18.23 4.70
N THR A 81 16.62 -19.34 4.04
CA THR A 81 17.35 -19.37 2.77
C THR A 81 16.39 -18.90 1.69
N GLU A 82 16.43 -17.62 1.32
CA GLU A 82 15.77 -17.11 0.12
C GLU A 82 16.44 -17.72 -1.12
N GLY A 83 15.76 -18.68 -1.74
CA GLY A 83 16.12 -19.25 -3.02
C GLY A 83 15.19 -18.70 -4.11
N PRO A 84 15.68 -18.38 -5.32
CA PRO A 84 14.82 -17.87 -6.38
C PRO A 84 14.06 -19.03 -7.02
N GLY A 85 12.74 -19.06 -6.84
CA GLY A 85 11.85 -19.90 -7.65
C GLY A 85 10.52 -20.26 -7.00
N GLY A 86 9.47 -19.55 -7.40
CA GLY A 86 8.09 -20.03 -7.50
C GLY A 86 7.41 -20.51 -6.22
N GLY A 87 6.45 -19.72 -5.75
CA GLY A 87 5.45 -20.14 -4.76
C GLY A 87 5.82 -19.82 -3.32
N ASP A 88 6.33 -18.61 -3.07
CA ASP A 88 6.55 -18.16 -1.70
C ASP A 88 5.19 -17.92 -1.01
N THR A 89 4.99 -18.59 0.12
CA THR A 89 3.82 -18.37 0.98
C THR A 89 4.10 -17.19 1.89
N VAL A 90 3.33 -16.12 1.73
CA VAL A 90 3.32 -15.01 2.66
C VAL A 90 2.47 -15.42 3.86
N SER A 91 3.08 -15.43 5.04
CA SER A 91 2.38 -15.60 6.31
C SER A 91 2.35 -14.27 7.06
N ASP A 92 1.16 -13.86 7.48
CA ASP A 92 0.96 -12.68 8.32
C ASP A 92 0.26 -13.06 9.63
N PRO A 93 1.04 -13.44 10.66
CA PRO A 93 0.51 -13.82 11.97
C PRO A 93 -0.29 -12.71 12.67
N ARG A 94 -0.11 -11.44 12.28
CA ARG A 94 -0.80 -10.30 12.90
C ARG A 94 -2.23 -10.14 12.38
N SER A 95 -2.50 -10.47 11.11
CA SER A 95 -3.87 -10.61 10.61
C SER A 95 -4.44 -12.01 10.83
N GLY A 96 -3.58 -13.02 10.99
CA GLY A 96 -4.00 -14.43 11.06
C GLY A 96 -4.27 -15.04 9.68
N LEU A 97 -3.71 -14.46 8.61
CA LEU A 97 -3.88 -14.93 7.24
C LEU A 97 -2.55 -15.37 6.61
N ALA A 98 -2.63 -16.29 5.67
CA ALA A 98 -1.54 -16.65 4.77
C ALA A 98 -2.05 -16.88 3.34
N TYR A 99 -1.21 -16.59 2.35
CA TYR A 99 -1.51 -16.78 0.94
C TYR A 99 -0.23 -17.09 0.15
N ALA A 100 -0.37 -17.75 -0.99
CA ALA A 100 0.72 -17.99 -1.92
C ALA A 100 0.85 -16.84 -2.93
N LEU A 101 2.07 -16.40 -3.17
CA LEU A 101 2.39 -15.54 -4.30
C LEU A 101 2.67 -16.42 -5.52
N ALA A 102 1.72 -16.41 -6.46
CA ALA A 102 1.97 -16.89 -7.80
C ALA A 102 2.84 -15.86 -8.54
N GLY A 103 3.64 -16.34 -9.50
CA GLY A 103 4.42 -15.46 -10.37
C GLY A 103 5.76 -15.00 -9.79
N GLU A 104 6.50 -14.28 -10.63
CA GLU A 104 7.74 -13.58 -10.28
C GLU A 104 7.44 -12.08 -10.11
N GLY A 105 8.33 -11.30 -9.50
CA GLY A 105 8.19 -9.84 -9.42
C GLY A 105 7.38 -9.30 -8.24
N TRP A 106 6.85 -10.20 -7.39
CA TRP A 106 6.29 -9.85 -6.09
C TRP A 106 7.38 -9.76 -5.02
N THR A 107 7.25 -8.81 -4.10
CA THR A 107 8.15 -8.66 -2.95
C THR A 107 7.38 -8.17 -1.74
N ARG A 108 7.53 -8.85 -0.61
CA ARG A 108 6.97 -8.41 0.67
C ARG A 108 7.84 -7.31 1.27
N LEU A 109 7.23 -6.21 1.69
CA LEU A 109 7.92 -5.14 2.42
C LEU A 109 8.26 -5.58 3.85
N GLY A 110 9.33 -5.01 4.41
CA GLY A 110 9.67 -5.20 5.83
C GLY A 110 8.64 -4.58 6.75
N ASP A 111 8.49 -5.11 7.97
CA ASP A 111 7.45 -4.67 8.92
C ASP A 111 7.52 -3.17 9.26
N ASP A 112 8.70 -2.55 9.15
CA ASP A 112 8.94 -1.11 9.37
C ASP A 112 8.49 -0.22 8.20
N GLN A 113 8.23 -0.82 7.03
CA GLN A 113 7.80 -0.16 5.81
C GLN A 113 6.29 -0.33 5.55
N VAL A 114 5.61 -1.16 6.35
CA VAL A 114 4.16 -1.38 6.24
C VAL A 114 3.42 -0.16 6.84
N PRO A 115 2.49 0.46 6.10
CA PRO A 115 1.61 1.50 6.65
C PRO A 115 0.87 1.02 7.90
N PRO A 116 0.66 1.86 8.93
CA PRO A 116 0.13 1.46 10.22
C PRO A 116 -1.29 0.86 10.19
N GLU A 117 -2.04 1.10 9.12
CA GLU A 117 -3.36 0.52 8.87
C GLU A 117 -3.31 -0.96 8.41
N TYR A 118 -2.14 -1.45 8.00
CA TYR A 118 -1.95 -2.82 7.50
C TYR A 118 -0.96 -3.59 8.37
N THR A 119 -1.02 -4.91 8.27
CA THR A 119 -0.12 -5.82 8.98
C THR A 119 0.88 -6.49 8.04
N SER A 120 0.54 -6.62 6.75
CA SER A 120 1.49 -7.02 5.71
C SER A 120 1.25 -6.21 4.43
N TYR A 121 2.31 -6.04 3.65
CA TYR A 121 2.28 -5.31 2.40
C TYR A 121 3.21 -5.99 1.39
N THR A 122 2.65 -6.45 0.28
CA THR A 122 3.40 -7.06 -0.83
C THR A 122 3.18 -6.22 -2.07
N VAL A 123 4.28 -5.88 -2.76
CA VAL A 123 4.30 -5.07 -3.98
C VAL A 123 4.66 -5.92 -5.19
N TYR A 124 4.09 -5.59 -6.35
CA TYR A 124 4.54 -6.05 -7.65
C TYR A 124 5.30 -4.92 -8.36
N GLY A 125 6.54 -5.20 -8.78
CA GLY A 125 7.41 -4.20 -9.40
C GLY A 125 8.19 -3.36 -8.38
N SER A 126 8.27 -2.04 -8.59
CA SER A 126 9.08 -1.15 -7.74
C SER A 126 8.36 -0.83 -6.43
N PRO A 127 8.99 -0.95 -5.25
CA PRO A 127 8.39 -0.53 -3.98
C PRO A 127 8.02 0.97 -3.91
N GLU A 128 8.71 1.81 -4.68
CA GLU A 128 8.48 3.26 -4.69
C GLU A 128 7.27 3.66 -5.54
N ASP A 129 6.90 2.81 -6.50
CA ASP A 129 5.81 3.00 -7.47
C ASP A 129 5.33 1.62 -7.94
N PRO A 130 4.58 0.90 -7.08
CA PRO A 130 4.18 -0.48 -7.37
C PRO A 130 3.05 -0.52 -8.38
N GLY A 131 3.15 -1.42 -9.37
CA GLY A 131 2.08 -1.60 -10.37
C GLY A 131 0.88 -2.40 -9.82
N ALA A 132 1.10 -3.19 -8.77
CA ALA A 132 0.06 -3.87 -8.02
C ALA A 132 0.51 -4.14 -6.58
N VAL A 133 -0.46 -4.34 -5.68
CA VAL A 133 -0.21 -4.60 -4.26
C VAL A 133 -1.18 -5.64 -3.71
N ILE A 134 -0.72 -6.41 -2.72
CA ILE A 134 -1.55 -7.26 -1.86
C ILE A 134 -1.27 -6.87 -0.41
N VAL A 135 -2.29 -6.44 0.32
CA VAL A 135 -2.18 -6.05 1.73
C VAL A 135 -3.11 -6.89 2.59
N THR A 136 -2.71 -7.13 3.83
CA THR A 136 -3.52 -7.79 4.85
C THR A 136 -3.59 -6.93 6.10
N GLY A 137 -4.66 -7.10 6.88
CA GLY A 137 -4.89 -6.39 8.12
C GLY A 137 -5.84 -7.14 9.05
N GLY A 138 -5.81 -6.78 10.33
CA GLY A 138 -6.83 -7.19 11.30
C GLY A 138 -7.91 -6.12 11.44
N GLU A 139 -9.14 -6.53 11.73
CA GLU A 139 -10.28 -5.64 11.99
C GLU A 139 -11.09 -6.17 13.18
N GLU A 140 -11.75 -5.31 13.94
CA GLU A 140 -12.72 -5.73 14.96
C GLU A 140 -14.11 -5.82 14.33
N LEU A 141 -14.64 -7.03 14.20
CA LEU A 141 -15.97 -7.28 13.69
C LEU A 141 -16.97 -7.11 14.84
N GLY A 142 -17.66 -5.99 14.86
CA GLY A 142 -18.66 -5.71 15.90
C GLY A 142 -19.75 -6.81 15.93
N PRO A 143 -20.24 -7.20 17.11
CA PRO A 143 -21.10 -8.39 17.32
C PRO A 143 -22.51 -8.29 16.70
N LEU A 144 -22.83 -7.19 16.02
CA LEU A 144 -24.17 -6.86 15.52
C LEU A 144 -24.19 -6.55 14.02
N GLU A 145 -23.04 -6.30 13.40
CA GLU A 145 -23.00 -6.00 11.97
C GLU A 145 -22.89 -7.29 11.16
N PRO A 146 -23.75 -7.50 10.15
CA PRO A 146 -23.58 -8.61 9.23
C PRO A 146 -22.25 -8.47 8.50
N LEU A 147 -21.46 -9.55 8.41
CA LEU A 147 -20.18 -9.60 7.71
C LEU A 147 -20.24 -9.00 6.29
N ALA A 148 -21.33 -9.25 5.57
CA ALA A 148 -21.58 -8.68 4.24
C ALA A 148 -21.64 -7.14 4.23
N ALA A 149 -22.27 -6.53 5.25
CA ALA A 149 -22.36 -5.08 5.35
C ALA A 149 -21.00 -4.47 5.69
N THR A 150 -20.24 -5.09 6.59
CA THR A 150 -18.87 -4.70 6.91
C THR A 150 -17.97 -4.79 5.68
N ALA A 151 -18.00 -5.91 4.96
CA ALA A 151 -17.18 -6.12 3.79
C ALA A 151 -17.47 -5.10 2.66
N VAL A 152 -18.75 -4.83 2.35
CA VAL A 152 -19.11 -3.82 1.34
C VAL A 152 -18.72 -2.41 1.78
N SER A 153 -18.89 -2.07 3.06
CA SER A 153 -18.49 -0.77 3.62
C SER A 153 -16.97 -0.56 3.49
N MET A 154 -16.19 -1.58 3.85
CA MET A 154 -14.73 -1.55 3.72
C MET A 154 -14.30 -1.48 2.26
N ALA A 155 -14.84 -2.33 1.38
CA ALA A 155 -14.59 -2.29 -0.07
C ALA A 155 -14.85 -0.89 -0.65
N THR A 156 -15.98 -0.28 -0.32
CA THR A 156 -16.34 1.08 -0.75
C THR A 156 -15.39 2.14 -0.17
N ARG A 157 -14.81 1.92 1.01
CA ARG A 157 -13.81 2.83 1.58
C ARG A 157 -12.49 2.74 0.83
N MET A 158 -12.10 1.55 0.36
CA MET A 158 -10.83 1.30 -0.31
C MET A 158 -10.87 1.58 -1.81
N VAL A 159 -12.03 1.46 -2.48
CA VAL A 159 -12.15 1.81 -3.91
C VAL A 159 -11.80 3.29 -4.17
N GLY A 160 -11.96 4.16 -3.18
CA GLY A 160 -11.51 5.55 -3.27
C GLY A 160 -9.98 5.71 -3.44
N HIS A 161 -9.20 4.67 -3.14
CA HIS A 161 -7.76 4.62 -3.40
C HIS A 161 -7.41 4.26 -4.84
N LEU A 162 -8.33 3.59 -5.56
CA LEU A 162 -8.19 3.25 -6.97
C LEU A 162 -8.51 4.42 -7.91
N ALA A 163 -9.23 5.45 -7.43
CA ALA A 163 -9.57 6.62 -8.24
C ALA A 163 -8.34 7.52 -8.50
N THR A 164 -7.58 7.21 -9.54
CA THR A 164 -6.46 8.05 -10.00
C THR A 164 -6.95 9.23 -10.86
N ASP A 165 -8.03 9.07 -11.65
CA ASP A 165 -8.44 10.09 -12.63
C ASP A 165 -9.97 10.28 -12.84
N GLY A 166 -10.77 10.10 -11.79
CA GLY A 166 -12.19 10.50 -11.82
C GLY A 166 -13.09 9.70 -12.76
N GLY A 167 -12.66 8.49 -13.13
CA GLY A 167 -13.52 7.48 -13.77
C GLY A 167 -14.65 7.02 -12.85
N ASP A 168 -15.70 6.46 -13.45
CA ASP A 168 -16.80 5.87 -12.70
C ASP A 168 -16.30 4.57 -12.05
N LEU A 169 -16.23 4.56 -10.72
CA LEU A 169 -15.82 3.39 -9.94
C LEU A 169 -17.00 2.46 -9.69
N TRP A 170 -16.74 1.16 -9.72
CA TRP A 170 -17.72 0.14 -9.37
C TRP A 170 -17.22 -0.77 -8.24
N VAL A 171 -18.18 -1.32 -7.50
CA VAL A 171 -17.97 -2.33 -6.46
C VAL A 171 -19.04 -3.39 -6.64
N GLU A 172 -18.65 -4.63 -6.91
CA GLU A 172 -19.54 -5.76 -7.06
C GLU A 172 -19.31 -6.78 -5.93
N PRO A 173 -20.31 -7.05 -5.09
CA PRO A 173 -20.19 -8.08 -4.06
C PRO A 173 -19.97 -9.45 -4.69
N SER A 174 -18.86 -10.11 -4.37
CA SER A 174 -18.56 -11.49 -4.78
C SER A 174 -19.41 -12.51 -4.03
N GLY A 175 -19.97 -12.09 -2.88
CA GLY A 175 -20.89 -12.88 -2.07
C GLY A 175 -20.23 -13.57 -0.88
N ALA A 176 -21.04 -14.37 -0.17
CA ALA A 176 -20.57 -15.16 0.96
C ALA A 176 -19.76 -16.37 0.48
N THR A 177 -18.65 -16.62 1.16
CA THR A 177 -17.72 -17.73 0.93
C THR A 177 -17.13 -18.21 2.27
N GLU A 178 -16.15 -19.10 2.25
CA GLU A 178 -15.45 -19.58 3.43
C GLU A 178 -13.94 -19.67 3.18
N VAL A 179 -13.12 -19.38 4.19
CA VAL A 179 -11.67 -19.60 4.20
C VAL A 179 -11.32 -20.55 5.34
N ASN A 180 -10.82 -21.74 5.03
CA ASN A 180 -10.62 -22.83 6.02
C ASN A 180 -11.81 -23.12 6.96
N GLY A 181 -13.05 -22.88 6.50
CA GLY A 181 -14.26 -23.07 7.30
C GLY A 181 -14.69 -21.87 8.12
N HIS A 182 -13.96 -20.75 8.04
CA HIS A 182 -14.36 -19.46 8.58
C HIS A 182 -15.24 -18.71 7.58
N PRO A 183 -16.38 -18.13 8.01
CA PRO A 183 -17.21 -17.29 7.16
C PRO A 183 -16.41 -16.14 6.56
N ALA A 184 -16.60 -15.90 5.27
CA ALA A 184 -15.96 -14.81 4.57
C ALA A 184 -16.92 -14.12 3.61
N PHE A 185 -16.66 -12.85 3.31
CA PHE A 185 -17.43 -12.10 2.32
C PHE A 185 -16.51 -11.22 1.49
N GLY A 186 -16.67 -11.28 0.17
CA GLY A 186 -15.80 -10.60 -0.77
C GLY A 186 -16.50 -9.58 -1.64
N ALA A 187 -15.70 -8.72 -2.26
CA ALA A 187 -16.11 -7.81 -3.32
C ALA A 187 -14.99 -7.69 -4.36
N THR A 188 -15.38 -7.51 -5.62
CA THR A 188 -14.51 -7.04 -6.69
C THR A 188 -14.80 -5.57 -6.93
N MET A 189 -13.78 -4.85 -7.36
CA MET A 189 -13.80 -3.40 -7.52
C MET A 189 -12.99 -3.04 -8.76
N GLY A 190 -13.29 -1.91 -9.35
CA GLY A 190 -12.52 -1.39 -10.47
C GLY A 190 -13.04 -0.03 -10.92
N ASP A 191 -12.51 0.44 -12.03
CA ASP A 191 -13.04 1.58 -12.75
C ASP A 191 -13.59 1.14 -14.11
N ASP A 192 -14.66 1.79 -14.58
CA ASP A 192 -15.28 1.53 -15.89
C ASP A 192 -14.61 2.36 -17.02
N SER A 193 -13.34 2.76 -16.90
CA SER A 193 -12.69 3.48 -17.99
C SER A 193 -12.51 2.57 -19.20
N GLU A 194 -12.85 3.08 -20.39
CA GLU A 194 -12.57 2.39 -21.66
C GLU A 194 -11.07 2.42 -22.03
N SER A 195 -10.18 2.55 -21.04
CA SER A 195 -8.73 2.59 -21.23
C SER A 195 -8.15 1.17 -21.19
N ASP A 196 -6.98 0.97 -21.80
CA ASP A 196 -6.26 -0.30 -21.72
C ASP A 196 -5.64 -0.56 -20.32
N GLU A 197 -5.85 0.37 -19.37
CA GLU A 197 -5.28 0.43 -18.01
C GLU A 197 -6.42 0.41 -16.98
N GLU A 198 -7.34 -0.54 -17.12
CA GLU A 198 -8.50 -0.70 -16.24
C GLU A 198 -8.02 -1.17 -14.84
N ALA A 199 -8.25 -0.34 -13.82
CA ALA A 199 -7.85 -0.65 -12.45
C ALA A 199 -8.70 -1.81 -11.92
N TYR A 200 -8.04 -2.76 -11.27
CA TYR A 200 -8.68 -3.94 -10.70
C TYR A 200 -8.44 -4.02 -9.20
N GLY A 201 -9.48 -4.36 -8.45
CA GLY A 201 -9.40 -4.62 -7.02
C GLY A 201 -10.19 -5.85 -6.62
N ARG A 202 -9.62 -6.65 -5.70
CA ARG A 202 -10.32 -7.74 -5.03
C ARG A 202 -10.17 -7.58 -3.53
N PHE A 203 -11.26 -7.81 -2.80
CA PHE A 203 -11.32 -7.65 -1.36
C PHE A 203 -12.04 -8.82 -0.72
N LEU A 204 -11.58 -9.22 0.46
CA LEU A 204 -12.20 -10.26 1.27
C LEU A 204 -12.04 -9.92 2.75
N VAL A 205 -13.13 -10.04 3.52
CA VAL A 205 -13.10 -10.09 4.99
C VAL A 205 -13.43 -11.49 5.44
N VAL A 206 -12.68 -11.99 6.42
CA VAL A 206 -12.86 -13.30 7.05
C VAL A 206 -13.16 -13.08 8.53
N GLU A 207 -14.18 -13.76 9.04
CA GLU A 207 -14.52 -13.79 10.46
C GLU A 207 -13.67 -14.84 11.18
N LEU A 208 -12.79 -14.39 12.07
CA LEU A 208 -11.95 -15.25 12.90
C LEU A 208 -12.67 -15.55 14.23
N GLU A 209 -11.96 -16.10 15.22
CA GLU A 209 -12.56 -16.41 16.51
C GLU A 209 -12.92 -15.14 17.31
N GLY A 210 -14.09 -15.14 17.94
CA GLY A 210 -14.58 -14.02 18.74
C GLY A 210 -15.11 -12.88 17.87
N ASP A 211 -14.81 -11.65 18.25
CA ASP A 211 -15.15 -10.43 17.50
C ASP A 211 -13.99 -10.01 16.56
N GLN A 212 -13.04 -10.90 16.28
CA GLN A 212 -11.88 -10.61 15.45
C GLN A 212 -12.16 -10.94 13.99
N GLY A 213 -11.82 -10.02 13.09
CA GLY A 213 -11.77 -10.24 11.66
C GLY A 213 -10.37 -10.06 11.11
N ALA A 214 -10.19 -10.57 9.90
CA ALA A 214 -9.05 -10.31 9.06
C ALA A 214 -9.52 -9.89 7.68
N PHE A 215 -8.73 -9.08 7.00
CA PHE A 215 -9.01 -8.72 5.63
C PHE A 215 -7.78 -8.85 4.75
N VAL A 216 -8.05 -9.02 3.46
CA VAL A 216 -7.06 -8.96 2.39
C VAL A 216 -7.60 -8.12 1.25
N LEU A 217 -6.73 -7.27 0.71
CA LEU A 217 -7.00 -6.39 -0.41
C LEU A 217 -5.90 -6.58 -1.45
N GLY A 218 -6.27 -6.95 -2.66
CA GLY A 218 -5.40 -6.92 -3.84
C GLY A 218 -5.82 -5.79 -4.75
N LEU A 219 -4.89 -4.93 -5.15
CA LEU A 219 -5.11 -3.84 -6.11
C LEU A 219 -4.10 -3.95 -7.25
N ASN A 220 -4.57 -3.77 -8.48
CA ASN A 220 -3.76 -3.64 -9.67
C ASN A 220 -4.07 -2.30 -10.32
N THR A 221 -3.08 -1.42 -10.38
CA THR A 221 -3.21 -0.10 -11.00
C THR A 221 -2.58 -0.09 -12.39
N ASP A 222 -1.42 -0.73 -12.55
CA ASP A 222 -0.60 -0.66 -13.78
C ASP A 222 0.14 -1.98 -14.07
N GLY A 223 0.01 -2.99 -13.20
CA GLY A 223 0.69 -4.29 -13.29
C GLY A 223 0.19 -5.19 -14.42
N GLY A 224 -0.90 -4.80 -15.11
CA GLY A 224 -1.46 -5.48 -16.26
C GLY A 224 -2.12 -6.83 -15.93
N ALA A 225 -2.53 -7.56 -16.97
CA ALA A 225 -3.32 -8.79 -16.80
C ALA A 225 -2.63 -9.91 -16.00
N GLU A 226 -1.29 -9.95 -16.00
CA GLU A 226 -0.51 -10.91 -15.22
C GLU A 226 -0.68 -10.66 -13.72
N ALA A 227 -0.51 -9.41 -13.26
CA ALA A 227 -0.71 -9.05 -11.86
C ALA A 227 -2.16 -9.30 -11.39
N THR A 228 -3.16 -9.07 -12.24
CA THR A 228 -4.56 -9.43 -11.95
C THR A 228 -4.71 -10.94 -11.70
N ALA A 229 -4.13 -11.77 -12.56
CA ALA A 229 -4.20 -13.22 -12.42
C ALA A 229 -3.46 -13.72 -11.16
N ASP A 230 -2.33 -13.10 -10.82
CA ASP A 230 -1.59 -13.41 -9.60
C ASP A 230 -2.34 -13.00 -8.33
N ILE A 231 -3.01 -11.85 -8.33
CA ILE A 231 -3.93 -11.44 -7.25
C ILE A 231 -5.03 -12.48 -7.09
N ASP A 232 -5.65 -12.92 -8.19
CA ASP A 232 -6.70 -13.93 -8.11
C ASP A 232 -6.19 -15.26 -7.55
N ALA A 233 -5.00 -15.69 -7.98
CA ALA A 233 -4.36 -16.89 -7.46
C ALA A 233 -4.02 -16.76 -5.96
N ALA A 234 -3.57 -15.59 -5.51
CA ALA A 234 -3.33 -15.32 -4.09
C ALA A 234 -4.62 -15.46 -3.28
N PHE A 235 -5.71 -14.86 -3.74
CA PHE A 235 -7.02 -14.97 -3.08
C PHE A 235 -7.55 -16.41 -3.05
N ASP A 236 -7.35 -17.17 -4.12
CA ASP A 236 -7.79 -18.56 -4.20
C ASP A 236 -6.94 -19.51 -3.32
N SER A 237 -5.74 -19.06 -2.91
CA SER A 237 -4.83 -19.78 -2.01
C SER A 237 -4.95 -19.39 -0.53
N LEU A 238 -5.86 -18.46 -0.20
CA LEU A 238 -5.98 -17.92 1.16
C LEU A 238 -6.24 -19.01 2.20
N THR A 239 -5.53 -18.88 3.31
CA THR A 239 -5.70 -19.72 4.49
C THR A 239 -5.64 -18.90 5.77
N THR A 240 -6.26 -19.41 6.83
CA THR A 240 -6.15 -18.87 8.20
C THR A 240 -4.99 -19.55 8.93
N LEU A 241 -4.33 -18.83 9.85
CA LEU A 241 -3.19 -19.30 10.66
C LEU A 241 -3.60 -19.85 12.03
#